data_AF-A0A7V4YUS6-F1
#
_entry.id   AF-A0A7V4YUS6-F1
#
_cell.length_a   1.000
_cell.length_b   1.000
_cell.length_c   1.000
_cell.angle_alpha   90.00
_cell.angle_beta   90.00
_cell.angle_gamma   90.00
#
_symmetry.space_group_name_H-M   'P 1'
#
loop_
_entity.id
_entity.type
_entity.pdbx_description
1 polymer ?
#
loop_
_entity_poly.entity_id
_entity_poly.type
_entity_poly.pdbx_seq_one_letter_code
_entity_poly.pdbx_strand_id
1 'polypeptide(L)'
;MKVRCFLPVFLFLFSFLPHAFSQISDDFSDGDFSQNPAWQGDVANFIVNAGGELQLNAPAAGASQLVVQGNIPDSAIWNLRFELGFAPSNQNLLRIYVLADQTDLTTANGYFLEIGETGSQDALRFFRQDAGAKSLLATGQPALVASNPDIQLRIKRTITGDWEISAAPVGSALQL
;
A
#
# COMPACT_ATOMS: atom_id res chain seq x y z
N MET A 1 33.65 -52.80 33.55
CA MET A 1 33.41 -52.45 32.13
C MET A 1 32.52 -51.22 32.09
N LYS A 2 33.04 -50.02 31.77
CA LYS A 2 32.26 -48.77 31.76
C LYS A 2 31.77 -48.51 30.33
N VAL A 3 30.49 -48.77 30.07
CA VAL A 3 29.85 -48.46 28.78
C VAL A 3 29.56 -46.97 28.74
N ARG A 4 30.17 -46.24 27.80
CA ARG A 4 29.87 -44.83 27.54
C ARG A 4 28.72 -44.77 26.54
N CYS A 5 27.55 -44.35 26.99
CA CYS A 5 26.41 -44.06 26.12
C CYS A 5 26.67 -42.70 25.44
N PHE A 6 27.06 -42.72 24.17
CA PHE A 6 27.07 -41.52 23.34
C PHE A 6 25.63 -41.24 22.91
N LEU A 7 25.02 -40.21 23.50
CA LEU A 7 23.76 -39.67 23.00
C LEU A 7 24.05 -39.06 21.62
N PRO A 8 23.39 -39.49 20.53
CA PRO A 8 23.55 -38.81 19.26
C PRO A 8 22.87 -37.45 19.41
N VAL A 9 23.68 -36.38 19.41
CA VAL A 9 23.20 -35.00 19.21
C VAL A 9 22.77 -34.90 17.75
N PHE A 10 21.63 -35.51 17.43
CA PHE A 10 21.05 -35.48 16.10
C PHE A 10 20.02 -34.35 16.06
N LEU A 11 20.46 -33.22 15.51
CA LEU A 11 19.65 -32.36 14.66
C LEU A 11 18.38 -31.73 15.28
N PHE A 12 18.57 -30.75 16.17
CA PHE A 12 17.55 -29.72 16.47
C PHE A 12 17.94 -28.40 15.78
N LEU A 13 18.16 -28.46 14.47
CA LEU A 13 18.61 -27.32 13.63
C LEU A 13 17.58 -27.00 12.54
N PHE A 14 16.32 -27.33 12.79
CA PHE A 14 15.19 -26.91 11.96
C PHE A 14 14.30 -25.99 12.80
N SER A 15 13.99 -24.81 12.25
CA SER A 15 12.89 -23.90 12.65
C SER A 15 13.25 -22.61 13.41
N PHE A 16 14.39 -21.98 13.13
CA PHE A 16 14.51 -20.51 13.32
C PHE A 16 14.54 -19.82 11.96
N LEU A 17 13.50 -20.02 11.16
CA LEU A 17 13.23 -19.08 10.08
C LEU A 17 12.79 -17.76 10.75
N PRO A 18 13.43 -16.61 10.45
CA PRO A 18 12.95 -15.34 10.96
C PRO A 18 11.54 -15.12 10.42
N HIS A 19 10.56 -15.11 11.32
CA HIS A 19 9.19 -14.74 10.99
C HIS A 19 9.21 -13.21 10.85
N ALA A 20 9.17 -12.73 9.61
CA ALA A 20 9.00 -11.30 9.37
C ALA A 20 7.51 -10.97 9.58
N PHE A 21 7.21 -10.26 10.66
CA PHE A 21 5.91 -9.61 10.82
C PHE A 21 5.89 -8.34 9.98
N SER A 22 4.77 -8.05 9.33
CA SER A 22 4.57 -6.76 8.67
C SER A 22 4.52 -5.64 9.72
N GLN A 23 5.02 -4.46 9.36
CA GLN A 23 5.02 -3.30 10.28
C GLN A 23 3.61 -2.70 10.40
N ILE A 24 2.81 -2.84 9.35
CA ILE A 24 1.40 -2.47 9.28
C ILE A 24 0.69 -3.61 8.54
N SER A 25 -0.41 -4.09 9.08
CA SER A 25 -1.29 -5.07 8.44
C SER A 25 -2.71 -4.71 8.80
N ASP A 26 -3.54 -4.53 7.79
CA ASP A 26 -4.97 -4.33 7.98
C ASP A 26 -5.67 -4.91 6.75
N ASP A 27 -6.52 -5.90 6.97
CA ASP A 27 -7.37 -6.51 5.95
C ASP A 27 -8.84 -6.15 6.13
N PHE A 28 -9.15 -5.35 7.16
CA PHE A 28 -10.49 -4.87 7.52
C PHE A 28 -11.54 -5.99 7.74
N SER A 29 -11.11 -7.24 7.89
CA SER A 29 -12.01 -8.39 8.05
C SER A 29 -12.75 -8.41 9.38
N ASP A 30 -12.27 -7.63 10.36
CA ASP A 30 -12.91 -7.42 11.66
C ASP A 30 -13.97 -6.30 11.65
N GLY A 31 -14.14 -5.61 10.52
CA GLY A 31 -15.11 -4.52 10.39
C GLY A 31 -14.66 -3.20 11.01
N ASP A 32 -13.38 -3.06 11.38
CA ASP A 32 -12.83 -1.87 12.03
C ASP A 32 -11.59 -1.36 11.29
N PHE A 33 -11.37 -0.05 11.33
CA PHE A 33 -10.11 0.60 10.91
C PHE A 33 -9.59 1.55 12.00
N SER A 34 -10.25 1.60 13.14
CA SER A 34 -9.93 2.51 14.24
C SER A 34 -8.96 1.90 15.25
N GLN A 35 -8.73 0.57 15.21
CA GLN A 35 -7.86 -0.16 16.13
C GLN A 35 -7.05 -1.24 15.39
N ASN A 36 -5.80 -1.44 15.82
CA ASN A 36 -4.92 -2.55 15.39
C ASN A 36 -4.78 -2.77 13.87
N PRO A 37 -4.42 -1.75 13.07
CA PRO A 37 -3.90 -0.44 13.45
C PRO A 37 -4.96 0.67 13.47
N ALA A 38 -4.67 1.78 14.16
CA ALA A 38 -5.57 2.93 14.20
C ALA A 38 -5.30 3.89 13.04
N TRP A 39 -6.20 3.91 12.05
CA TRP A 39 -6.20 4.92 11.00
C TRP A 39 -6.77 6.25 11.52
N GLN A 40 -6.16 7.34 11.09
CA GLN A 40 -6.48 8.71 11.52
C GLN A 40 -6.69 9.62 10.31
N GLY A 41 -7.31 10.77 10.51
CA GLY A 41 -7.64 11.73 9.46
C GLY A 41 -9.15 11.97 9.40
N ASP A 42 -9.71 11.98 8.19
CA ASP A 42 -11.13 12.22 7.94
C ASP A 42 -11.98 10.98 8.22
N VAL A 43 -11.82 10.35 9.38
CA VAL A 43 -12.42 9.05 9.74
C VAL A 43 -13.95 8.99 9.55
N ALA A 44 -14.65 10.11 9.70
CA ALA A 44 -16.10 10.20 9.48
C ALA A 44 -16.51 10.00 8.00
N ASN A 45 -15.57 10.15 7.07
CA ASN A 45 -15.78 9.97 5.64
C ASN A 45 -15.45 8.56 5.17
N PHE A 46 -15.11 7.63 6.06
CA PHE A 46 -14.76 6.26 5.71
C PHE A 46 -15.54 5.25 6.54
N ILE A 47 -15.78 4.08 5.95
CA ILE A 47 -16.41 2.93 6.60
C ILE A 47 -15.63 1.66 6.25
N VAL A 48 -15.78 0.60 7.04
CA VAL A 48 -15.59 -0.76 6.51
C VAL A 48 -16.93 -1.21 5.93
N ASN A 49 -16.95 -1.54 4.64
CA ASN A 49 -18.17 -1.93 3.96
C ASN A 49 -18.56 -3.39 4.30
N ALA A 50 -19.73 -3.84 3.82
CA ALA A 50 -20.21 -5.20 4.07
C ALA A 50 -19.33 -6.31 3.44
N GLY A 51 -18.44 -5.96 2.52
CA GLY A 51 -17.45 -6.85 1.92
C GLY A 51 -16.14 -6.94 2.73
N GLY A 52 -16.00 -6.20 3.84
CA GLY A 52 -14.76 -6.15 4.61
C GLY A 52 -13.69 -5.30 3.96
N GLU A 53 -14.07 -4.20 3.28
CA GLU A 53 -13.12 -3.30 2.61
C GLU A 53 -13.24 -1.88 3.18
N LEU A 54 -12.10 -1.22 3.39
CA LEU A 54 -12.07 0.22 3.69
C LEU A 54 -12.58 1.01 2.47
N GLN A 55 -13.63 1.79 2.69
CA GLN A 55 -14.35 2.49 1.63
C GLN A 55 -14.58 3.96 1.97
N LEU A 56 -14.32 4.84 0.99
CA LEU A 56 -14.75 6.24 1.05
C LEU A 56 -16.28 6.32 1.02
N ASN A 57 -16.86 7.05 1.96
CA ASN A 57 -18.28 7.30 2.13
C ASN A 57 -18.55 8.75 2.57
N ALA A 58 -17.89 9.72 1.92
CA ALA A 58 -18.04 11.13 2.22
C ALA A 58 -19.43 11.66 1.80
N PRO A 59 -20.08 12.53 2.60
CA PRO A 59 -21.43 13.03 2.31
C PRO A 59 -21.48 14.10 1.20
N ALA A 60 -20.33 14.65 0.80
CA ALA A 60 -20.20 15.70 -0.19
C ALA A 60 -18.89 15.55 -0.99
N ALA A 61 -18.83 16.20 -2.15
CA ALA A 61 -17.62 16.28 -2.95
C ALA A 61 -16.51 17.04 -2.20
N GLY A 62 -15.28 16.54 -2.29
CA GLY A 62 -14.12 17.12 -1.64
C GLY A 62 -12.95 16.15 -1.61
N ALA A 63 -11.93 16.50 -0.84
CA ALA A 63 -10.83 15.59 -0.51
C ALA A 63 -11.11 14.91 0.84
N SER A 64 -10.71 13.65 0.97
CA SER A 64 -10.71 12.94 2.25
C SER A 64 -9.48 12.08 2.32
N GLN A 65 -8.83 12.05 3.49
CA GLN A 65 -7.61 11.30 3.70
C GLN A 65 -7.66 10.47 4.97
N LEU A 66 -7.06 9.28 4.89
CA LEU A 66 -6.69 8.48 6.04
C LEU A 66 -5.19 8.21 6.00
N VAL A 67 -4.60 8.19 7.19
CA VAL A 67 -3.19 7.88 7.42
C VAL A 67 -3.07 6.89 8.57
N VAL A 68 -2.14 5.96 8.43
CA VAL A 68 -1.77 5.01 9.47
C VAL A 68 -0.28 5.15 9.73
N GLN A 69 0.07 5.28 11.00
CA GLN A 69 1.47 5.38 11.41
C GLN A 69 2.08 3.98 11.53
N GLY A 70 3.28 3.80 11.00
CA GLY A 70 4.08 2.61 11.26
C GLY A 70 5.57 2.92 11.25
N ASN A 71 6.36 2.07 11.90
CA ASN A 71 7.81 2.17 11.89
C ASN A 71 8.35 1.52 10.61
N ILE A 72 8.31 2.25 9.49
CA ILE A 72 8.70 1.73 8.19
C ILE A 72 10.24 1.78 8.03
N PRO A 73 10.92 0.64 7.85
CA PRO A 73 12.37 0.60 7.64
C PRO A 73 12.77 1.14 6.26
N ASP A 74 14.08 1.38 6.06
CA ASP A 74 14.59 1.92 4.80
C ASP A 74 14.30 1.04 3.59
N SER A 75 14.29 -0.27 3.76
CA SER A 75 13.79 -1.23 2.78
C SER A 75 12.45 -1.78 3.21
N ALA A 76 11.42 -1.65 2.38
CA ALA A 76 10.07 -2.06 2.71
C ALA A 76 9.33 -2.60 1.48
N ILE A 77 8.30 -3.40 1.74
CA ILE A 77 7.35 -3.87 0.72
C ILE A 77 5.95 -3.51 1.17
N TRP A 78 5.17 -2.91 0.27
CA TRP A 78 3.74 -2.69 0.42
C TRP A 78 3.01 -3.62 -0.55
N ASN A 79 2.03 -4.36 -0.04
CA ASN A 79 1.08 -5.11 -0.85
C ASN A 79 -0.32 -4.61 -0.50
N LEU A 80 -1.08 -4.19 -1.49
CA LEU A 80 -2.44 -3.69 -1.30
C LEU A 80 -3.28 -3.88 -2.56
N ARG A 81 -4.59 -3.78 -2.40
CA ARG A 81 -5.56 -3.70 -3.49
C ARG A 81 -6.28 -2.36 -3.40
N PHE A 82 -6.59 -1.76 -4.54
CA PHE A 82 -7.54 -0.65 -4.59
C PHE A 82 -8.56 -0.90 -5.69
N GLU A 83 -9.77 -0.40 -5.47
CA GLU A 83 -10.85 -0.43 -6.45
C GLU A 83 -11.45 0.97 -6.60
N LEU A 84 -11.66 1.40 -7.83
CA LEU A 84 -12.45 2.59 -8.14
C LEU A 84 -13.66 2.16 -8.96
N GLY A 85 -14.86 2.31 -8.38
CA GLY A 85 -16.14 2.04 -9.05
C GLY A 85 -16.50 3.04 -10.16
N PHE A 86 -15.52 3.77 -10.70
CA PHE A 86 -15.67 4.78 -11.75
C PHE A 86 -14.40 4.88 -12.60
N ALA A 87 -14.52 5.44 -13.81
CA ALA A 87 -13.37 5.86 -14.61
C ALA A 87 -12.69 7.10 -13.97
N PRO A 88 -11.43 7.00 -13.51
CA PRO A 88 -10.74 8.10 -12.84
C PRO A 88 -10.52 9.31 -13.76
N SER A 89 -10.27 10.49 -13.17
CA SER A 89 -9.98 11.72 -13.91
C SER A 89 -9.10 12.65 -13.09
N ASN A 90 -8.63 13.74 -13.69
CA ASN A 90 -7.89 14.79 -12.96
C ASN A 90 -8.71 15.52 -11.87
N GLN A 91 -10.03 15.34 -11.83
CA GLN A 91 -10.93 15.91 -10.81
C GLN A 91 -11.48 14.87 -9.82
N ASN A 92 -11.43 13.59 -10.19
CA ASN A 92 -11.85 12.48 -9.35
C ASN A 92 -10.77 11.38 -9.43
N LEU A 93 -9.82 11.47 -8.50
CA LEU A 93 -8.58 10.69 -8.49
C LEU A 93 -8.34 10.03 -7.14
N LEU A 94 -7.43 9.06 -7.13
CA LEU A 94 -6.90 8.45 -5.93
C LEU A 94 -5.41 8.73 -5.79
N ARG A 95 -4.97 9.01 -4.56
CA ARG A 95 -3.55 9.01 -4.19
C ARG A 95 -3.30 8.00 -3.10
N ILE A 96 -2.29 7.17 -3.29
CA ILE A 96 -1.84 6.18 -2.31
C ILE A 96 -0.43 6.54 -1.88
N TYR A 97 -0.29 7.10 -0.70
CA TYR A 97 1.01 7.40 -0.10
C TYR A 97 1.58 6.13 0.54
N VAL A 98 2.78 5.71 0.10
CA VAL A 98 3.52 4.60 0.74
C VAL A 98 4.44 5.08 1.84
N LEU A 99 4.86 6.35 1.76
CA LEU A 99 5.63 7.06 2.77
C LEU A 99 5.19 8.52 2.79
N ALA A 100 5.01 9.06 3.99
CA ALA A 100 4.84 10.48 4.26
C ALA A 100 5.43 10.78 5.64
N ASP A 101 6.05 11.95 5.80
CA ASP A 101 6.66 12.38 7.07
C ASP A 101 5.70 13.09 8.02
N GLN A 102 4.47 13.37 7.57
CA GLN A 102 3.44 14.03 8.36
C GLN A 102 2.03 13.61 7.92
N THR A 103 1.05 13.87 8.78
CA THR A 103 -0.36 13.51 8.54
C THR A 103 -1.05 14.41 7.52
N ASP A 104 -0.65 15.68 7.41
CA ASP A 104 -1.11 16.57 6.34
C ASP A 104 -0.36 16.29 5.04
N LEU A 105 -0.99 15.48 4.18
CA LEU A 105 -0.41 15.03 2.91
C LEU A 105 -0.26 16.17 1.89
N THR A 106 -0.90 17.33 2.08
CA THR A 106 -0.82 18.45 1.13
C THR A 106 0.56 19.11 1.12
N THR A 107 1.28 19.05 2.23
CA THR A 107 2.59 19.68 2.42
C THR A 107 3.69 18.66 2.77
N ALA A 108 3.37 17.36 2.77
CA ALA A 108 4.30 16.32 3.22
C ALA A 108 5.48 16.11 2.27
N ASN A 109 6.60 15.66 2.82
CA ASN A 109 7.60 14.95 2.03
C ASN A 109 7.20 13.47 1.96
N GLY A 110 7.17 12.90 0.77
CA GLY A 110 6.63 11.56 0.62
C GLY A 110 6.77 10.95 -0.77
N TYR A 111 6.31 9.71 -0.87
CA TYR A 111 6.23 8.95 -2.12
C TYR A 111 4.82 8.40 -2.27
N PHE A 112 4.23 8.61 -3.43
CA PHE A 112 2.85 8.20 -3.67
C PHE A 112 2.58 7.79 -5.11
N LEU A 113 1.56 6.96 -5.27
CA LEU A 113 0.94 6.67 -6.55
C LEU A 113 -0.24 7.62 -6.77
N GLU A 114 -0.38 8.13 -7.98
CA GLU A 114 -1.58 8.86 -8.44
C GLU A 114 -2.30 8.04 -9.52
N ILE A 115 -3.62 7.97 -9.41
CA ILE A 115 -4.54 7.29 -10.32
C ILE A 115 -5.62 8.28 -10.72
N GLY A 116 -5.69 8.64 -12.00
CA GLY A 116 -6.61 9.66 -12.50
C GLY A 116 -5.90 10.70 -13.35
N GLU A 117 -6.08 10.60 -14.67
CA GLU A 117 -5.67 11.63 -15.62
C GLU A 117 -6.74 11.89 -16.69
N THR A 118 -6.53 12.87 -17.56
CA THR A 118 -7.46 13.13 -18.68
C THR A 118 -7.11 12.24 -19.87
N GLY A 119 -8.04 11.38 -20.30
CA GLY A 119 -7.92 10.59 -21.52
C GLY A 119 -8.13 9.08 -21.29
N SER A 120 -7.90 8.27 -22.33
CA SER A 120 -8.09 6.81 -22.28
C SER A 120 -6.83 6.03 -21.91
N GLN A 121 -5.68 6.70 -21.78
CA GLN A 121 -4.38 6.08 -21.56
C GLN A 121 -3.95 6.08 -20.09
N ASP A 122 -4.91 6.24 -19.17
CA ASP A 122 -4.63 6.42 -17.73
C ASP A 122 -3.75 5.30 -17.18
N ALA A 123 -2.63 5.72 -16.60
CA ALA A 123 -1.57 4.88 -16.11
C ALA A 123 -1.29 5.20 -14.63
N LEU A 124 -0.79 4.21 -13.89
CA LEU A 124 -0.25 4.44 -12.55
C LEU A 124 0.97 5.38 -12.63
N ARG A 125 0.90 6.52 -11.94
CA ARG A 125 2.01 7.48 -11.88
C ARG A 125 2.65 7.45 -10.50
N PHE A 126 3.96 7.22 -10.44
CA PHE A 126 4.70 7.26 -9.18
C PHE A 126 5.43 8.58 -9.02
N PHE A 127 5.21 9.24 -7.89
CA PHE A 127 5.74 10.56 -7.59
C PHE A 127 6.55 10.56 -6.30
N ARG A 128 7.55 11.43 -6.27
CA ARG A 128 8.10 12.00 -5.04
C ARG A 128 7.45 13.36 -4.80
N GLN A 129 7.13 13.64 -3.54
CA GLN A 129 6.70 14.94 -3.06
C GLN A 129 7.76 15.52 -2.12
N ASP A 130 8.10 16.79 -2.33
CA ASP A 130 8.96 17.58 -1.44
C ASP A 130 8.21 18.87 -1.07
N ALA A 131 7.74 18.99 0.18
CA ALA A 131 6.95 20.11 0.68
C ALA A 131 5.75 20.51 -0.24
N GLY A 132 5.02 19.51 -0.75
CA GLY A 132 3.89 19.70 -1.68
C GLY A 132 4.27 19.83 -3.17
N ALA A 133 5.55 20.03 -3.50
CA ALA A 133 6.01 20.01 -4.89
C ALA A 133 6.21 18.56 -5.38
N LYS A 134 5.63 18.22 -6.54
CA LYS A 134 5.62 16.85 -7.07
C LYS A 134 6.63 16.67 -8.20
N SER A 135 7.37 15.56 -8.15
CA SER A 135 8.28 15.10 -9.21
C SER A 135 7.89 13.69 -9.67
N LEU A 136 7.57 13.53 -10.95
CA LEU A 136 7.25 12.23 -11.54
C LEU A 136 8.52 11.37 -11.59
N LEU A 137 8.45 10.16 -11.03
CA LEU A 137 9.56 9.21 -11.01
C LEU A 137 9.37 8.05 -11.99
N ALA A 138 8.15 7.55 -12.13
CA ALA A 138 7.84 6.43 -13.02
C ALA A 138 6.40 6.49 -13.54
N THR A 139 6.16 5.83 -14.68
CA THR A 139 4.86 5.69 -15.32
C THR A 139 4.63 4.23 -15.65
N GLY A 140 3.49 3.69 -15.23
CA GLY A 140 3.09 2.31 -15.51
C GLY A 140 2.55 2.11 -16.93
N GLN A 141 1.97 0.94 -17.16
CA GLN A 141 1.37 0.58 -18.44
C GLN A 141 0.21 1.54 -18.80
N PRO A 142 0.19 2.09 -20.03
CA PRO A 142 -0.93 2.90 -20.50
C PRO A 142 -2.26 2.17 -20.42
N ALA A 143 -3.31 2.91 -20.09
CA ALA A 143 -4.70 2.44 -19.97
C ALA A 143 -4.97 1.40 -18.87
N LEU A 144 -3.96 1.03 -18.04
CA LEU A 144 -4.13 0.05 -16.96
C LEU A 144 -5.21 0.48 -15.95
N VAL A 145 -5.37 1.79 -15.73
CA VAL A 145 -6.31 2.33 -14.73
C VAL A 145 -7.39 3.22 -15.32
N ALA A 146 -7.64 3.12 -16.63
CA ALA A 146 -8.54 4.03 -17.34
C ALA A 146 -10.04 3.81 -17.12
N SER A 147 -10.47 2.60 -16.74
CA SER A 147 -11.89 2.27 -16.63
C SER A 147 -12.16 1.38 -15.42
N ASN A 148 -12.77 1.97 -14.39
CA ASN A 148 -13.21 1.27 -13.18
C ASN A 148 -12.16 0.30 -12.62
N PRO A 149 -10.92 0.76 -12.34
CA PRO A 149 -9.82 -0.13 -12.01
C PRO A 149 -10.05 -0.89 -10.71
N ASP A 150 -9.79 -2.20 -10.75
CA ASP A 150 -9.62 -3.07 -9.58
C ASP A 150 -8.24 -3.72 -9.66
N ILE A 151 -7.29 -3.18 -8.89
CA ILE A 151 -5.86 -3.39 -9.09
C ILE A 151 -5.23 -3.90 -7.80
N GLN A 152 -4.44 -4.96 -7.94
CA GLN A 152 -3.47 -5.40 -6.94
C GLN A 152 -2.11 -4.74 -7.21
N LEU A 153 -1.49 -4.24 -6.15
CA LEU A 153 -0.24 -3.52 -6.17
C LEU A 153 0.78 -4.21 -5.26
N ARG A 154 2.01 -4.26 -5.75
CA ARG A 154 3.21 -4.54 -4.97
C ARG A 154 4.23 -3.44 -5.20
N ILE A 155 4.66 -2.80 -4.13
CA ILE A 155 5.65 -1.73 -4.18
C ILE A 155 6.80 -2.16 -3.29
N LYS A 156 8.03 -2.04 -3.78
CA LYS A 156 9.24 -2.40 -3.06
C LYS A 156 10.21 -1.24 -3.10
N ARG A 157 10.73 -0.89 -1.93
CA ARG A 157 11.86 0.02 -1.76
C ARG A 157 13.06 -0.77 -1.28
N THR A 158 14.20 -0.62 -1.94
CA THR A 158 15.48 -1.22 -1.50
C THR A 158 16.19 -0.30 -0.50
N ILE A 159 17.17 -0.85 0.22
CA ILE A 159 18.00 -0.06 1.16
C ILE A 159 18.84 1.03 0.45
N THR A 160 19.11 0.85 -0.85
CA THR A 160 19.78 1.84 -1.71
C THR A 160 18.83 2.93 -2.20
N GLY A 161 17.52 2.82 -1.90
CA GLY A 161 16.50 3.78 -2.30
C GLY A 161 15.90 3.52 -3.68
N ASP A 162 16.15 2.36 -4.28
CA ASP A 162 15.54 1.98 -5.56
C ASP A 162 14.09 1.55 -5.34
N TRP A 163 13.23 1.92 -6.30
CA TRP A 163 11.82 1.59 -6.29
C TRP A 163 11.47 0.61 -7.40
N GLU A 164 10.70 -0.40 -7.04
CA GLU A 164 10.10 -1.37 -7.95
C GLU A 164 8.61 -1.40 -7.66
N ILE A 165 7.80 -1.14 -8.68
CA ILE A 165 6.34 -1.12 -8.58
C ILE A 165 5.83 -2.15 -9.56
N SER A 166 4.98 -3.05 -9.09
CA SER A 166 4.28 -3.99 -9.93
C SER A 166 2.78 -3.90 -9.70
N ALA A 167 2.02 -3.92 -10.79
CA ALA A 167 0.58 -3.77 -10.77
C ALA A 167 -0.06 -4.75 -11.75
N ALA A 168 -1.29 -5.16 -11.45
CA ALA A 168 -2.13 -5.89 -12.38
C ALA A 168 -3.60 -5.80 -11.94
N PRO A 169 -4.55 -6.04 -12.86
CA PRO A 169 -5.91 -6.38 -12.46
C PRO A 169 -5.90 -7.54 -11.46
N VAL A 170 -6.83 -7.52 -10.50
CA VAL A 170 -6.98 -8.62 -9.54
C VAL A 170 -7.17 -9.95 -10.27
N GLY A 171 -6.48 -10.99 -9.80
CA GLY A 171 -6.46 -12.32 -10.42
C GLY A 171 -5.49 -12.48 -11.59
N SER A 172 -4.83 -11.42 -12.04
CA SER A 172 -3.77 -11.49 -13.07
C SER A 172 -2.36 -11.57 -12.45
N ALA A 173 -1.35 -11.89 -13.26
CA ALA A 173 0.05 -11.84 -12.79
C ALA A 173 0.53 -10.39 -12.71
N LEU A 174 1.21 -10.03 -11.61
CA LEU A 174 1.81 -8.71 -11.43
C LEU A 174 2.84 -8.41 -12.53
N GLN A 175 2.78 -7.20 -13.08
CA GLN A 175 3.71 -6.70 -14.09
C GLN A 175 4.41 -5.45 -13.58
N LEU A 176 5.70 -5.32 -13.90
CA LEU A 176 6.52 -4.16 -13.61
C LEU A 176 6.11 -2.94 -14.44
#